data_AF-A0A7C4LY27-F1
#
_entry.id   AF-A0A7C4LY27-F1
#
_cell.length_a   1.000
_cell.length_b   1.000
_cell.length_c   1.000
_cell.angle_alpha   90.00
_cell.angle_beta   90.00
_cell.angle_gamma   90.00
#
_symmetry.space_group_name_H-M   'P 1'
#
loop_
_entity.id
_entity.type
_entity.pdbx_description
1 polymer ?
#
loop_
_entity_poly.entity_id
_entity_poly.type
_entity_poly.pdbx_seq_one_letter_code
_entity_poly.pdbx_strand_id
1 'polypeptide(L)'
;MKWLMHLTEVEYRGHSFNGPSLIETVRPLSLEQVTSTATHEGYTVWGIVLHCAYFKWKMIHLIDPHAAIDFPYEKTDFPALPEERSRRAWDETLTLSDRIHDAYLAKLENLPEGFLDRFLAAWECTAGQAVAWLAAHDTYHNAQIRNMGLEGL
;
A
#
# COMPACT_ATOMS: atom_id res chain seq x y z
N MET A 1 -7.52 8.54 15.95
CA MET A 1 -7.09 8.92 14.59
C MET A 1 -5.63 9.33 14.53
N LYS A 2 -5.17 10.36 15.27
CA LYS A 2 -3.76 10.84 15.28
C LYS A 2 -2.69 9.72 15.19
N TRP A 3 -2.75 8.74 16.09
CA TRP A 3 -1.75 7.66 16.12
C TRP A 3 -1.86 6.65 14.97
N LEU A 4 -3.06 6.42 14.44
CA LEU A 4 -3.24 5.57 13.26
C LEU A 4 -2.63 6.24 12.03
N MET A 5 -2.89 7.55 11.82
CA MET A 5 -2.26 8.30 10.74
C MET A 5 -0.74 8.36 10.89
N HIS A 6 -0.24 8.54 12.12
CA HIS A 6 1.20 8.50 12.39
C HIS A 6 1.78 7.13 12.01
N LEU A 7 1.14 6.04 12.43
CA LEU A 7 1.55 4.68 12.07
C LEU A 7 1.54 4.49 10.55
N THR A 8 0.44 4.82 9.88
CA THR A 8 0.33 4.77 8.41
C THR A 8 1.50 5.50 7.74
N GLU A 9 1.86 6.71 8.19
CA GLU A 9 2.96 7.49 7.61
C GLU A 9 4.35 6.85 7.85
N VAL A 10 4.66 6.47 9.09
CA VAL A 10 6.00 5.97 9.43
C VAL A 10 6.26 4.58 8.87
N GLU A 11 5.24 3.73 8.78
CA GLU A 11 5.37 2.39 8.20
C GLU A 11 5.49 2.43 6.67
N TYR A 12 4.90 3.44 6.02
CA TYR A 12 5.04 3.64 4.59
C TYR A 12 6.41 4.23 4.20
N ARG A 13 6.81 5.36 4.77
CA ARG A 13 8.02 6.10 4.33
C ARG A 13 8.82 6.82 5.42
N GLY A 14 8.47 6.65 6.69
CA GLY A 14 9.16 7.30 7.80
C GLY A 14 10.11 6.36 8.56
N HIS A 15 10.55 6.80 9.74
CA HIS A 15 11.36 5.96 10.63
C HIS A 15 10.44 5.06 11.46
N SER A 16 10.15 3.88 10.92
CA SER A 16 9.37 2.85 11.61
C SER A 16 10.18 2.21 12.74
N PHE A 17 9.50 1.87 13.84
CA PHE A 17 10.08 1.07 14.92
C PHE A 17 10.27 -0.41 14.53
N ASN A 18 9.59 -0.86 13.46
CA ASN A 18 9.66 -2.24 12.95
C ASN A 18 10.87 -2.47 12.00
N GLY A 19 11.68 -1.43 11.77
CA GLY A 19 12.81 -1.44 10.84
C GLY A 19 12.61 -0.43 9.72
N PRO A 20 13.33 -0.57 8.59
CA PRO A 20 13.11 0.26 7.41
C PRO A 20 11.63 0.23 6.99
N SER A 21 11.07 1.37 6.64
CA SER A 21 9.70 1.47 6.10
C SER A 21 9.56 0.79 4.74
N LEU A 22 8.32 0.61 4.27
CA LEU A 22 8.06 -0.01 2.96
C LEU A 22 8.86 0.67 1.84
N ILE A 23 8.82 2.00 1.77
CA ILE A 23 9.52 2.76 0.73
C ILE A 23 11.04 2.71 0.88
N GLU A 24 11.58 2.76 2.10
CA GLU A 24 13.01 2.58 2.33
C GLU A 24 13.49 1.20 1.87
N THR A 25 12.69 0.15 2.07
CA THR A 25 12.99 -1.22 1.64
C THR A 25 12.97 -1.37 0.11
N VAL A 26 11.93 -0.87 -0.57
CA VAL A 26 11.68 -1.22 -1.98
C VAL A 26 12.34 -0.27 -2.99
N ARG A 27 12.56 0.99 -2.63
CA ARG A 27 13.15 2.00 -3.54
C ARG A 27 14.55 1.68 -4.05
N PRO A 28 15.48 1.07 -3.28
CA PRO A 28 16.82 0.75 -3.77
C PRO A 28 16.87 -0.52 -4.63
N LEU A 29 15.80 -1.32 -4.69
CA LEU A 29 15.80 -2.61 -5.38
C LEU A 29 15.94 -2.44 -6.90
N SER A 30 16.63 -3.41 -7.51
CA SER A 30 16.81 -3.50 -8.95
C SER A 30 15.53 -3.95 -9.64
N LEU A 31 15.46 -3.72 -10.96
CA LEU A 31 14.34 -4.20 -11.78
C LEU A 31 14.18 -5.72 -11.70
N GLU A 32 15.29 -6.46 -11.65
CA GLU A 32 15.30 -7.91 -11.50
C GLU A 32 14.68 -8.34 -10.17
N GLN A 33 15.10 -7.70 -9.06
CA GLN A 33 14.55 -8.00 -7.74
C GLN A 33 13.05 -7.72 -7.67
N VAL A 34 12.57 -6.59 -8.21
CA VAL A 34 11.15 -6.23 -8.09
C VAL A 34 10.22 -7.02 -9.00
N THR A 35 10.75 -7.66 -10.04
CA THR A 35 9.97 -8.49 -10.99
C THR A 35 10.18 -10.00 -10.80
N SER A 36 11.12 -10.41 -9.94
CA SER A 36 11.40 -11.82 -9.68
C SER A 36 10.21 -12.54 -9.07
N THR A 37 9.84 -13.67 -9.67
CA THR A 37 8.88 -14.65 -9.13
C THR A 37 9.57 -15.80 -8.40
N ALA A 38 10.91 -15.81 -8.37
CA ALA A 38 11.70 -16.80 -7.64
C ALA A 38 11.77 -16.42 -6.15
N THR A 39 10.61 -16.40 -5.51
CA THR A 39 10.41 -16.01 -4.12
C THR A 39 9.69 -17.12 -3.38
N HIS A 40 9.82 -17.19 -2.05
CA HIS A 40 9.24 -18.30 -1.28
C HIS A 40 7.71 -18.40 -1.40
N GLU A 41 7.04 -17.29 -1.67
CA GLU A 41 5.57 -17.21 -1.75
C GLU A 41 5.04 -17.00 -3.19
N GLY A 42 5.93 -16.86 -4.18
CA GLY A 42 5.56 -16.63 -5.59
C GLY A 42 5.07 -15.23 -5.93
N TYR A 43 4.99 -14.32 -4.95
CA TYR A 43 4.72 -12.90 -5.18
C TYR A 43 5.98 -12.17 -5.70
N THR A 44 5.76 -11.06 -6.38
CA THR A 44 6.83 -10.11 -6.75
C THR A 44 6.75 -8.89 -5.85
N VAL A 45 7.87 -8.20 -5.60
CA VAL A 45 7.85 -6.96 -4.80
C VAL A 45 6.95 -5.91 -5.44
N TRP A 46 7.01 -5.77 -6.77
CA TRP A 46 6.17 -4.83 -7.50
C TRP A 46 4.68 -5.17 -7.33
N GLY A 47 4.31 -6.45 -7.37
CA GLY A 47 2.94 -6.90 -7.12
C GLY A 47 2.46 -6.56 -5.70
N ILE A 48 3.31 -6.74 -4.69
CA ILE A 48 2.98 -6.38 -3.30
C ILE A 48 2.79 -4.86 -3.15
N VAL A 49 3.64 -4.05 -3.79
CA VAL A 49 3.50 -2.58 -3.76
C VAL A 49 2.20 -2.14 -4.44
N LEU A 50 1.83 -2.77 -5.56
CA LEU A 50 0.53 -2.52 -6.20
C LEU A 50 -0.65 -2.90 -5.30
N HIS A 51 -0.55 -4.01 -4.57
CA HIS A 51 -1.53 -4.43 -3.58
C HIS A 51 -1.70 -3.39 -2.46
N CYS A 52 -0.61 -2.92 -1.85
CA CYS A 52 -0.64 -1.86 -0.83
C CYS A 52 -1.27 -0.56 -1.37
N ALA A 53 -0.88 -0.13 -2.57
CA ALA A 53 -1.46 1.05 -3.21
C ALA A 53 -2.96 0.87 -3.52
N TYR A 54 -3.37 -0.31 -3.98
CA TYR A 54 -4.76 -0.62 -4.30
C TYR A 54 -5.67 -0.48 -3.07
N PHE A 55 -5.29 -1.01 -1.90
CA PHE A 55 -6.15 -0.91 -0.72
C PHE A 55 -6.26 0.51 -0.16
N LYS A 56 -5.20 1.32 -0.25
CA LYS A 56 -5.27 2.75 0.04
C LYS A 56 -6.22 3.47 -0.92
N TRP A 57 -6.08 3.22 -2.23
CA TRP A 57 -6.98 3.77 -3.24
C TRP A 57 -8.44 3.35 -3.01
N LYS A 58 -8.68 2.08 -2.68
CA LYS A 58 -10.01 1.55 -2.37
C LYS A 58 -10.59 2.20 -1.13
N MET A 59 -9.79 2.40 -0.09
CA MET A 59 -10.23 3.09 1.13
C MET A 59 -10.58 4.56 0.86
N ILE A 60 -9.79 5.26 0.03
CA ILE A 60 -10.12 6.63 -0.41
C ILE A 60 -11.53 6.67 -1.04
N HIS A 61 -11.86 5.72 -1.90
CA HIS A 61 -13.16 5.66 -2.58
C HIS A 61 -14.31 5.17 -1.69
N LEU A 62 -14.00 4.40 -0.63
CA LEU A 62 -14.98 4.09 0.40
C LEU A 62 -15.35 5.32 1.24
N ILE A 63 -14.36 6.17 1.54
CA ILE A 63 -14.54 7.44 2.27
C ILE A 63 -15.27 8.46 1.37
N ASP A 64 -14.83 8.59 0.12
CA ASP A 64 -15.34 9.55 -0.85
C ASP A 64 -15.44 8.90 -2.24
N PRO A 65 -16.65 8.44 -2.65
CA PRO A 65 -16.88 7.82 -3.95
C PRO A 65 -16.58 8.71 -5.16
N HIS A 66 -16.41 10.03 -4.96
CA HIS A 66 -16.12 11.01 -6.02
C HIS A 66 -14.66 11.49 -6.00
N ALA A 67 -13.79 10.85 -5.22
CA ALA A 67 -12.38 11.20 -5.17
C ALA A 67 -11.73 11.13 -6.57
N ALA A 68 -11.01 12.19 -6.95
CA ALA A 68 -10.40 12.32 -8.27
C ALA A 68 -9.03 11.61 -8.43
N ILE A 69 -8.75 10.61 -7.59
CA ILE A 69 -7.49 9.87 -7.65
C ILE A 69 -7.64 8.59 -8.47
N ASP A 70 -6.87 8.49 -9.55
CA ASP A 70 -6.94 7.33 -10.44
C ASP A 70 -6.05 6.17 -9.95
N PHE A 71 -6.43 4.96 -10.35
CA PHE A 71 -5.65 3.73 -10.23
C PHE A 71 -5.66 3.02 -11.59
N PRO A 72 -4.60 3.21 -12.41
CA PRO A 72 -4.55 2.79 -13.80
C PRO A 72 -4.27 1.29 -13.98
N TYR A 73 -4.30 0.51 -12.89
CA TYR A 73 -4.15 -0.94 -12.91
C TYR A 73 -5.48 -1.65 -12.64
N GLU A 74 -5.45 -2.98 -12.73
CA GLU A 74 -6.58 -3.82 -12.39
C GLU A 74 -7.06 -3.56 -10.94
N LYS A 75 -8.35 -3.35 -10.75
CA LYS A 75 -8.94 -3.00 -9.45
C LYS A 75 -9.25 -4.26 -8.61
N THR A 76 -8.24 -5.11 -8.45
CA THR A 76 -8.31 -6.39 -7.74
C THR A 76 -7.28 -6.46 -6.60
N ASP A 77 -7.39 -7.49 -5.75
CA ASP A 77 -6.55 -7.71 -4.57
C ASP A 77 -5.05 -7.71 -4.91
N PHE A 78 -4.65 -8.47 -5.93
CA PHE A 78 -3.29 -8.48 -6.49
C PHE A 78 -3.34 -8.12 -7.98
N PRO A 79 -3.16 -6.84 -8.35
CA PRO A 79 -3.15 -6.43 -9.75
C PRO A 79 -2.02 -7.12 -10.52
N ALA A 80 -2.28 -7.46 -11.79
CA ALA A 80 -1.22 -7.90 -12.68
C ALA A 80 -0.10 -6.83 -12.80
N LEU A 81 1.14 -7.29 -12.98
CA LEU A 81 2.24 -6.38 -13.27
C LEU A 81 2.00 -5.65 -14.60
N PRO A 82 2.50 -4.41 -14.74
CA PRO A 82 2.47 -3.69 -16.01
C PRO A 82 3.14 -4.52 -17.11
N GLU A 83 2.62 -4.41 -18.34
CA GLU A 83 3.23 -5.05 -19.52
C GLU A 83 4.66 -4.54 -19.72
N GLU A 84 4.87 -3.23 -19.60
CA GLU A 84 6.20 -2.63 -19.62
C GLU A 84 6.88 -2.74 -18.25
N ARG A 85 7.85 -3.66 -18.16
CA ARG A 85 8.68 -3.85 -16.96
C ARG A 85 10.02 -3.15 -17.17
N SER A 86 10.02 -1.85 -16.95
CA SER A 86 11.22 -1.01 -17.02
C SER A 86 11.47 -0.30 -15.69
N ARG A 87 12.69 0.18 -15.47
CA ARG A 87 13.02 0.99 -14.29
C ARG A 87 12.12 2.23 -14.20
N ARG A 88 11.83 2.86 -15.34
CA ARG A 88 10.91 4.00 -15.43
C ARG A 88 9.50 3.64 -14.97
N ALA A 89 8.94 2.53 -15.47
CA ALA A 89 7.61 2.08 -15.06
C ALA A 89 7.55 1.72 -13.55
N TRP A 90 8.64 1.21 -12.98
CA TRP A 90 8.75 0.99 -11.54
C TRP A 90 8.74 2.31 -10.75
N ASP A 91 9.56 3.28 -11.15
CA ASP A 91 9.61 4.60 -10.53
C ASP A 91 8.25 5.34 -10.65
N GLU A 92 7.53 5.17 -11.76
CA GLU A 92 6.16 5.67 -11.96
C GLU A 92 5.16 4.99 -11.02
N THR A 93 5.29 3.69 -10.78
CA THR A 93 4.47 2.96 -9.81
C THR A 93 4.70 3.50 -8.39
N LEU A 94 5.96 3.70 -8.00
CA LEU A 94 6.29 4.29 -6.70
C LEU A 94 5.75 5.72 -6.57
N THR A 95 5.84 6.52 -7.63
CA THR A 95 5.28 7.88 -7.66
C THR A 95 3.76 7.87 -7.52
N LEU A 96 3.07 6.91 -8.14
CA LEU A 96 1.64 6.73 -7.94
C LEU A 96 1.31 6.28 -6.52
N SER A 97 2.08 5.35 -5.95
CA SER A 97 1.92 4.91 -4.56
C SER A 97 2.06 6.09 -3.59
N ASP A 98 3.06 6.98 -3.79
CA ASP A 98 3.25 8.18 -2.97
C ASP A 98 2.03 9.10 -3.04
N ARG A 99 1.50 9.37 -4.24
CA ARG A 99 0.28 10.18 -4.42
C ARG A 99 -0.94 9.57 -3.74
N ILE A 100 -1.13 8.26 -3.86
CA ILE A 100 -2.24 7.55 -3.22
C ILE A 100 -2.12 7.60 -1.70
N HIS A 101 -0.91 7.41 -1.18
CA HIS A 101 -0.64 7.48 0.25
C HIS A 101 -0.95 8.86 0.82
N ASP A 102 -0.45 9.93 0.18
CA ASP A 102 -0.72 11.30 0.60
C ASP A 102 -2.22 11.64 0.55
N ALA A 103 -2.91 11.21 -0.51
CA ALA A 103 -4.35 11.38 -0.63
C ALA A 103 -5.12 10.61 0.44
N TYR A 104 -4.65 9.41 0.81
CA TYR A 104 -5.28 8.62 1.88
C TYR A 104 -5.16 9.32 3.24
N LEU A 105 -3.97 9.81 3.59
CA LEU A 105 -3.76 10.59 4.82
C LEU A 105 -4.63 11.85 4.85
N ALA A 106 -4.75 12.57 3.74
CA ALA A 106 -5.62 13.75 3.65
C ALA A 106 -7.10 13.40 3.85
N LYS A 107 -7.55 12.23 3.39
CA LYS A 107 -8.92 11.73 3.65
C LYS A 107 -9.11 11.33 5.12
N LEU A 108 -8.09 10.74 5.76
CA LEU A 108 -8.14 10.41 7.19
C LEU A 108 -8.24 11.66 8.08
N GLU A 109 -7.58 12.75 7.69
CA GLU A 109 -7.66 14.02 8.40
C GLU A 109 -9.06 14.64 8.36
N ASN A 110 -9.80 14.42 7.26
CA ASN A 110 -11.11 15.01 6.98
C ASN A 110 -12.21 13.94 6.89
N LEU A 111 -12.21 12.97 7.80
CA LEU A 111 -13.19 11.89 7.79
C LEU A 111 -14.62 12.41 8.03
N PRO A 112 -15.61 11.93 7.26
CA PRO A 112 -17.01 12.19 7.56
C PRO A 112 -17.38 11.67 8.95
N GLU A 113 -18.25 12.40 9.65
CA GLU A 113 -18.78 11.98 10.93
C GLU A 113 -19.48 10.62 10.81
N GLY A 114 -19.27 9.74 11.80
CA GLY A 114 -19.84 8.38 11.81
C GLY A 114 -19.23 7.42 10.79
N PHE A 115 -18.27 7.83 9.95
CA PHE A 115 -17.67 6.94 8.95
C PHE A 115 -17.06 5.70 9.61
N LEU A 116 -16.34 5.86 10.71
CA LEU A 116 -15.64 4.75 11.38
C LEU A 116 -16.58 3.69 11.95
N ASP A 117 -17.83 4.05 12.28
CA ASP A 117 -18.83 3.14 12.81
C ASP A 117 -19.61 2.40 11.70
N ARG A 118 -19.45 2.83 10.45
CA ARG A 118 -20.09 2.20 9.29
C ARG A 118 -19.61 0.76 9.14
N PHE A 119 -20.56 -0.18 9.07
CA PHE A 119 -20.26 -1.58 8.75
C PHE A 119 -20.00 -1.75 7.24
N LEU A 120 -18.90 -2.42 6.91
CA LEU A 120 -18.48 -2.74 5.55
C LEU A 120 -18.78 -4.22 5.28
N ALA A 121 -19.98 -4.50 4.73
CA ALA A 121 -20.45 -5.88 4.56
C ALA A 121 -19.49 -6.78 3.77
N ALA A 122 -18.83 -6.26 2.73
CA ALA A 122 -17.89 -7.02 1.92
C ALA A 122 -16.61 -7.44 2.68
N TRP A 123 -16.29 -6.77 3.80
CA TRP A 123 -15.11 -7.02 4.62
C TRP A 123 -15.45 -7.54 6.02
N GLU A 124 -16.75 -7.69 6.30
CA GLU A 124 -17.29 -8.19 7.57
C GLU A 124 -16.73 -7.47 8.82
N CYS A 125 -16.45 -6.17 8.68
CA CYS A 125 -15.89 -5.33 9.75
C CYS A 125 -16.39 -3.89 9.68
N THR A 126 -16.14 -3.09 10.71
CA THR A 126 -16.39 -1.64 10.66
C THR A 126 -15.30 -0.93 9.87
N ALA A 127 -15.61 0.24 9.30
CA ALA A 127 -14.60 1.05 8.63
C ALA A 127 -13.46 1.45 9.57
N GLY A 128 -13.73 1.62 10.87
CA GLY A 128 -12.70 1.83 11.89
C GLY A 128 -11.74 0.65 12.04
N GLN A 129 -12.25 -0.58 12.03
CA GLN A 129 -11.40 -1.79 12.02
C GLN A 129 -10.57 -1.87 10.74
N ALA A 130 -11.16 -1.54 9.59
CA ALA A 130 -10.44 -1.53 8.32
C ALA A 130 -9.37 -0.43 8.24
N VAL A 131 -9.61 0.76 8.77
CA VAL A 131 -8.59 1.82 8.90
C VAL A 131 -7.45 1.39 9.82
N ALA A 132 -7.77 0.74 10.94
CA ALA A 132 -6.74 0.22 11.85
C ALA A 132 -5.90 -0.88 11.21
N TRP A 133 -6.52 -1.78 10.44
CA TRP A 133 -5.83 -2.78 9.63
C TRP A 133 -4.90 -2.12 8.61
N LEU A 134 -5.40 -1.15 7.84
CA LEU A 134 -4.64 -0.48 6.80
C LEU A 134 -3.44 0.30 7.35
N ALA A 135 -3.51 0.78 8.60
CA ALA A 135 -2.38 1.43 9.27
C ALA A 135 -1.20 0.49 9.55
N ALA A 136 -1.44 -0.82 9.70
CA ALA A 136 -0.40 -1.83 9.90
C ALA A 136 -0.09 -2.65 8.63
N HIS A 137 -0.81 -2.39 7.53
CA HIS A 137 -0.77 -3.16 6.30
C HIS A 137 0.59 -3.06 5.59
N ASP A 138 1.14 -1.85 5.48
CA ASP A 138 2.46 -1.66 4.89
C ASP A 138 3.55 -2.37 5.69
N THR A 139 3.47 -2.38 7.03
CA THR A 139 4.41 -3.12 7.89
C THR A 139 4.36 -4.61 7.63
N TYR A 140 3.15 -5.18 7.55
CA TYR A 140 2.94 -6.60 7.27
C TYR A 140 3.58 -6.99 5.92
N HIS A 141 3.31 -6.22 4.87
CA HIS A 141 3.84 -6.50 3.54
C HIS A 141 5.33 -6.20 3.40
N ASN A 142 5.84 -5.21 4.13
CA ASN A 142 7.27 -4.96 4.21
C ASN A 142 8.01 -6.13 4.89
N ALA A 143 7.44 -6.69 5.96
CA ALA A 143 7.96 -7.91 6.58
C ALA A 143 7.87 -9.11 5.61
N GLN A 144 6.79 -9.24 4.85
CA GLN A 144 6.67 -10.25 3.79
C GLN A 144 7.81 -10.11 2.77
N ILE A 145 8.01 -8.93 2.20
CA ILE A 145 9.07 -8.64 1.21
C ILE A 145 10.45 -9.02 1.73
N ARG A 146 10.78 -8.65 2.97
CA ARG A 146 12.07 -8.96 3.61
C ARG A 146 12.27 -10.46 3.87
N ASN A 147 11.20 -11.25 3.91
CA ASN A 147 11.26 -12.70 4.11
C ASN A 147 11.01 -13.50 2.81
N MET A 148 10.93 -12.84 1.65
CA MET A 148 10.69 -13.52 0.36
C MET A 148 11.92 -14.24 -0.21
N GLY A 149 13.09 -14.11 0.41
CA GLY A 149 14.34 -14.73 -0.04
C GLY A 149 15.07 -13.95 -1.15
N LEU A 150 14.82 -12.65 -1.26
CA LEU A 150 15.50 -11.77 -2.21
C LEU A 150 16.93 -11.49 -1.75
N GLU A 151 17.91 -11.61 -2.65
CA GLU A 151 19.29 -11.29 -2.33
C GLU A 151 19.42 -9.83 -1.90
N GLY A 152 20.07 -9.59 -0.75
CA GLY A 152 20.33 -8.25 -0.22
C GLY A 152 19.21 -7.65 0.64
N LEU A 153 18.17 -8.42 0.99
CA LEU A 153 17.11 -8.06 1.94
C LEU A 153 17.06 -8.99 3.17
#